data_AF-A0A1W4WM42-F1
#
_entry.id   AF-A0A1W4WM42-F1
#
_cell.length_a   1.000
_cell.length_b   1.000
_cell.length_c   1.000
_cell.angle_alpha   90.00
_cell.angle_beta   90.00
_cell.angle_gamma   90.00
#
_symmetry.space_group_name_H-M   'P 1'
#
loop_
_entity.id
_entity.type
_entity.pdbx_description
1 polymer ?
#
loop_
_entity_poly.entity_id
_entity_poly.type
_entity_poly.pdbx_seq_one_letter_code
_entity_poly.pdbx_strand_id
1 'polypeptide(L)'
;MYDSEGDSSDSEIVIMKKCLDVELPPDFDPTKPPETGEEYVQYVMYERKMCKKWVVAENINKTELEKNQTFYVTVNEGCVKAPDSMLPTEEWQLEQLEKFSEFRKFITPSVPETPDGEKLQNFHKDLN
;
A
#
# COMPACT_ATOMS: atom_id res chain seq x y z
N MET A 1 16.58 17.29 -30.64
CA MET A 1 15.39 17.39 -29.78
C MET A 1 14.76 16.01 -29.79
N TYR A 2 15.00 15.23 -28.74
CA TYR A 2 14.27 13.97 -28.53
C TYR A 2 13.01 14.34 -27.74
N ASP A 3 11.84 14.17 -28.35
CA ASP A 3 10.57 14.12 -27.62
C ASP A 3 10.58 12.83 -26.82
N SER A 4 10.81 12.97 -25.52
CA SER A 4 10.67 11.89 -24.55
C SER A 4 9.21 11.90 -24.11
N GLU A 5 8.34 11.18 -24.81
CA GLU A 5 6.99 10.90 -24.32
C GLU A 5 7.11 9.97 -23.10
N GLY A 6 7.20 10.58 -21.93
CA GLY A 6 7.02 9.91 -20.66
C GLY A 6 5.54 9.63 -20.44
N ASP A 7 5.01 8.58 -21.05
CA ASP A 7 3.76 7.96 -20.62
C ASP A 7 4.04 7.05 -19.42
N SER A 8 4.32 7.67 -18.27
CA SER A 8 4.23 7.00 -16.99
C SER A 8 2.81 7.14 -16.47
N SER A 9 1.86 6.49 -17.15
CA SER A 9 0.50 6.27 -16.66
C SER A 9 0.56 5.37 -15.43
N ASP A 10 0.50 6.02 -14.28
CA ASP A 10 0.37 5.39 -12.97
C ASP A 10 -0.97 4.64 -12.91
N SER A 11 -0.90 3.34 -13.16
CA SER A 11 -1.65 2.30 -12.48
C SER A 11 -3.16 2.55 -12.25
N GLU A 12 -3.96 2.59 -13.33
CA GLU A 12 -5.29 2.00 -13.22
C GLU A 12 -5.10 0.51 -12.95
N ILE A 13 -5.16 0.11 -11.68
CA ILE A 13 -5.48 -1.27 -11.32
C ILE A 13 -6.91 -1.49 -11.83
N VAL A 14 -7.06 -1.88 -13.10
CA VAL A 14 -8.35 -2.24 -13.69
C VAL A 14 -8.70 -3.61 -13.14
N ILE A 15 -9.19 -3.64 -11.90
CA ILE A 15 -9.71 -4.84 -11.24
C ILE A 15 -10.88 -5.32 -12.12
N MET A 16 -10.59 -6.22 -13.07
CA MET A 16 -11.48 -6.74 -14.11
C MET A 16 -11.65 -5.88 -15.38
N LYS A 17 -10.55 -5.59 -16.11
CA LYS A 17 -10.65 -5.09 -17.50
C LYS A 17 -11.38 -6.11 -18.39
N LYS A 18 -12.28 -5.63 -19.26
CA LYS A 18 -12.90 -6.50 -20.28
C LYS A 18 -11.80 -7.13 -21.15
N CYS A 19 -11.82 -8.45 -21.28
CA CYS A 19 -10.91 -9.19 -22.16
C CYS A 19 -11.49 -9.41 -23.56
N LEU A 20 -12.82 -9.40 -23.68
CA LEU A 20 -13.55 -9.63 -24.92
C LEU A 20 -14.40 -8.39 -25.23
N ASP A 21 -14.44 -8.00 -26.50
CA ASP A 21 -15.26 -6.90 -26.98
C ASP A 21 -16.65 -7.42 -27.38
N VAL A 22 -17.46 -7.74 -26.37
CA VAL A 22 -18.82 -8.26 -26.53
C VAL A 22 -19.80 -7.36 -25.80
N GLU A 23 -20.91 -7.06 -26.46
CA GLU A 23 -22.02 -6.27 -25.92
C GLU A 23 -23.31 -7.09 -25.93
N LEU A 24 -24.18 -6.82 -24.96
CA LEU A 24 -25.48 -7.47 -24.86
C LEU A 24 -26.51 -6.72 -25.73
N PRO A 25 -27.11 -7.35 -26.75
CA PRO A 25 -28.11 -6.70 -27.58
C PRO A 25 -29.41 -6.41 -26.80
N PRO A 26 -30.17 -5.38 -27.19
CA PRO A 26 -31.39 -4.97 -26.50
C PRO A 26 -32.54 -6.00 -26.64
N ASP A 27 -32.51 -6.82 -27.69
CA ASP A 27 -33.48 -7.85 -28.05
C ASP A 27 -32.99 -9.28 -27.74
N PHE A 28 -32.04 -9.41 -26.82
CA PHE A 28 -31.51 -10.72 -26.40
C PHE A 28 -32.61 -11.64 -25.86
N ASP A 29 -32.74 -12.83 -26.46
CA ASP A 29 -33.68 -13.87 -26.05
C ASP A 29 -32.97 -14.92 -25.19
N PRO A 30 -33.17 -14.92 -23.87
CA PRO A 30 -32.51 -15.85 -22.96
C PRO A 30 -33.07 -17.28 -23.04
N THR A 31 -34.11 -17.53 -23.84
CA THR A 31 -34.72 -18.87 -23.97
C THR A 31 -34.06 -19.72 -25.06
N LYS A 32 -33.34 -19.08 -25.99
CA LYS A 32 -32.63 -19.79 -27.06
C LYS A 32 -31.25 -20.24 -26.58
N PRO A 33 -30.83 -21.47 -26.90
CA PRO A 33 -29.46 -21.90 -26.62
C PRO A 33 -28.47 -21.10 -27.48
N PRO A 34 -27.30 -20.71 -26.94
CA PRO A 34 -26.27 -20.03 -27.73
C PRO A 34 -25.65 -20.99 -28.75
N GLU A 35 -25.53 -20.56 -30.00
CA GLU A 35 -24.94 -21.32 -31.09
C GLU A 35 -23.47 -20.93 -31.32
N THR A 36 -23.08 -19.73 -30.87
CA THR A 36 -21.73 -19.17 -30.98
C THR A 36 -21.12 -18.82 -29.63
N GLY A 37 -19.79 -18.66 -29.60
CA GLY A 37 -19.07 -18.24 -28.41
C GLY A 37 -19.44 -16.83 -27.93
N GLU A 38 -19.73 -15.91 -28.86
CA GLU A 38 -20.15 -14.54 -28.54
C GLU A 38 -21.55 -14.52 -27.89
N GLU A 39 -22.50 -15.29 -28.44
CA GLU A 39 -23.84 -15.45 -27.85
C GLU A 39 -23.79 -16.07 -26.45
N TYR A 40 -22.85 -17.01 -26.22
CA TYR A 40 -22.63 -17.55 -24.89
C TYR A 40 -22.16 -16.45 -23.90
N VAL A 41 -21.24 -15.58 -24.32
CA VAL A 41 -20.80 -14.45 -23.48
C VAL A 41 -21.96 -13.50 -23.21
N GLN A 42 -22.81 -13.22 -24.21
CA GLN A 42 -24.03 -12.42 -24.04
C GLN A 42 -25.00 -13.06 -23.03
N TYR A 43 -25.20 -14.38 -23.10
CA TYR A 43 -26.02 -15.12 -22.13
C TYR A 43 -25.51 -14.94 -20.70
N VAL A 44 -24.20 -15.10 -20.50
CA VAL A 44 -23.56 -14.90 -19.19
C VAL A 44 -23.67 -13.45 -18.72
N MET A 45 -23.54 -12.47 -19.63
CA MET A 45 -23.75 -11.05 -19.31
C MET A 45 -25.19 -10.76 -18.87
N TYR A 46 -26.19 -11.40 -19.50
CA TYR A 46 -27.60 -11.31 -19.11
C TYR A 46 -27.83 -11.96 -17.75
N GLU A 47 -27.38 -13.19 -17.54
CA GLU A 47 -27.52 -13.93 -16.28
C GLU A 47 -26.89 -13.15 -15.12
N ARG A 48 -25.68 -12.59 -15.33
CA ARG A 48 -24.98 -11.78 -14.33
C ARG A 48 -25.78 -10.56 -13.87
N LYS A 49 -26.59 -9.94 -14.74
CA LYS A 49 -27.46 -8.80 -14.35
C LYS A 49 -28.55 -9.23 -13.37
N MET A 50 -28.95 -10.50 -13.38
CA MET A 50 -29.92 -11.06 -12.44
C MET A 50 -29.28 -11.50 -11.13
N CYS A 51 -27.97 -11.75 -11.12
CA CYS A 51 -27.23 -12.06 -9.90
C CYS A 51 -27.10 -10.82 -8.99
N LYS A 52 -27.11 -11.06 -7.68
CA LYS A 52 -26.81 -10.01 -6.69
C LYS A 52 -25.34 -9.59 -6.83
N LYS A 53 -25.07 -8.28 -6.79
CA LYS A 53 -23.70 -7.72 -6.90
C LYS A 53 -22.76 -8.23 -5.80
N TRP A 54 -23.29 -8.38 -4.60
CA TRP A 54 -22.59 -8.96 -3.47
C TRP A 54 -23.58 -9.79 -2.67
N VAL A 55 -23.08 -10.82 -2.01
CA VAL A 55 -23.84 -11.68 -1.10
C VAL A 55 -23.01 -11.90 0.16
N VAL A 56 -23.65 -11.88 1.32
CA VAL A 56 -23.02 -12.19 2.60
C VAL A 56 -23.61 -13.52 3.07
N ALA A 57 -22.75 -14.48 3.43
CA ALA A 57 -23.20 -15.72 4.02
C ALA A 57 -23.55 -15.49 5.50
N GLU A 58 -24.80 -15.75 5.88
CA GLU A 58 -25.30 -15.50 7.23
C GLU A 58 -24.79 -16.52 8.27
N ASN A 59 -24.66 -17.80 7.86
CA ASN A 59 -24.35 -18.91 8.77
C ASN A 59 -22.91 -19.39 8.62
N ILE A 60 -21.96 -18.52 8.97
CA ILE A 60 -20.53 -18.87 9.05
C ILE A 60 -20.24 -19.43 10.46
N ASN A 61 -19.63 -20.61 10.54
CA ASN A 61 -19.23 -21.22 11.81
C ASN A 61 -18.02 -20.48 12.42
N LYS A 62 -18.31 -19.49 13.28
CA LYS A 62 -17.30 -18.63 13.93
C LYS A 62 -16.31 -19.41 14.80
N THR A 63 -16.72 -20.56 15.33
CA THR A 63 -15.87 -21.39 16.19
C THR A 63 -14.64 -21.92 15.47
N GLU A 64 -14.71 -22.15 14.14
CA GLU A 64 -13.53 -22.54 13.36
C GLU A 64 -12.66 -21.34 12.97
N LEU A 65 -13.26 -20.17 12.76
CA LEU A 65 -12.51 -18.95 12.43
C LEU A 65 -11.68 -18.45 13.62
N GLU A 66 -12.21 -18.56 14.83
CA GLU A 66 -11.57 -18.07 16.05
C GLU A 66 -10.44 -18.98 16.54
N LYS A 67 -10.48 -20.29 16.21
CA LYS A 67 -9.50 -21.28 16.70
C LYS A 67 -8.06 -21.03 16.27
N ASN A 68 -7.85 -20.44 15.09
CA ASN A 68 -6.52 -20.37 14.45
C ASN A 68 -6.06 -18.94 14.17
N GLN A 69 -6.61 -17.94 14.85
CA GLN A 69 -6.13 -16.56 14.68
C GLN A 69 -4.82 -16.35 15.43
N THR A 70 -3.80 -15.89 14.70
CA THR A 70 -2.55 -15.42 15.29
C THR A 70 -2.68 -13.98 15.74
N PHE A 71 -2.13 -13.64 16.90
CA PHE A 71 -2.05 -12.25 17.33
C PHE A 71 -1.09 -11.47 16.44
N TYR A 72 -1.49 -10.28 16.04
CA TYR A 72 -0.57 -9.30 15.48
C TYR A 72 0.27 -8.73 16.62
N VAL A 73 1.56 -9.07 16.65
CA VAL A 73 2.52 -8.51 17.60
C VAL A 73 3.25 -7.38 16.90
N THR A 74 2.93 -6.13 17.26
CA THR A 74 3.83 -5.02 16.96
C THR A 74 5.07 -5.22 17.82
N VAL A 75 6.12 -5.77 17.23
CA VAL A 75 7.43 -5.78 17.87
C VAL A 75 7.87 -4.32 17.89
N ASN A 76 7.62 -3.65 19.02
CA ASN A 76 8.27 -2.37 19.28
C ASN A 76 9.76 -2.70 19.48
N GLU A 77 10.52 -2.71 18.39
CA GLU A 77 11.98 -2.78 18.38
C GLU A 77 12.58 -1.46 18.90
N GLY A 78 12.05 -0.97 20.02
CA GLY A 78 12.63 0.16 20.73
C GLY A 78 13.98 -0.23 21.34
N CYS A 79 14.70 0.77 21.84
CA CYS A 79 15.94 0.52 22.54
C CYS A 79 15.68 -0.25 23.85
N VAL A 80 16.45 -1.31 24.08
CA VAL A 80 16.49 -1.98 25.40
C VAL A 80 17.05 -1.00 26.41
N LYS A 81 16.35 -0.80 27.54
CA LYS A 81 16.79 0.11 28.61
C LYS A 81 18.16 -0.33 29.15
N ALA A 82 19.11 0.60 29.21
CA ALA A 82 20.41 0.35 29.83
C ALA A 82 20.25 0.07 31.34
N PRO A 83 21.15 -0.72 31.96
CA PRO A 83 21.19 -0.89 33.41
C PRO A 83 21.27 0.46 34.14
N ASP A 84 20.64 0.57 35.31
CA ASP A 84 20.52 1.85 36.01
C ASP A 84 21.87 2.51 36.35
N SER A 85 22.93 1.70 36.56
CA SER A 85 24.29 2.19 36.80
C SER A 85 24.99 2.77 35.57
N MET A 86 24.42 2.59 34.38
CA MET A 86 24.95 3.08 33.10
C MET A 86 24.03 4.12 32.45
N LEU A 87 22.95 4.52 33.13
CA LEU A 87 22.08 5.56 32.63
C LEU A 87 22.80 6.92 32.74
N PRO A 88 22.91 7.67 31.63
CA PRO A 88 23.45 9.01 31.70
C PRO A 88 22.50 9.92 32.46
N THR A 89 23.05 10.89 33.19
CA THR A 89 22.25 11.96 33.81
C THR A 89 21.60 12.82 32.73
N GLU A 90 20.46 13.44 33.05
CA GLU A 90 19.75 14.32 32.12
C GLU A 90 20.62 15.50 31.67
N GLU A 91 21.34 16.12 32.61
CA GLU A 91 22.28 17.21 32.33
C GLU A 91 23.34 16.80 31.30
N TRP A 92 23.91 15.60 31.44
CA TRP A 92 24.90 15.08 30.49
C TRP A 92 24.28 14.86 29.10
N GLN A 93 23.06 14.32 29.03
CA GLN A 93 22.37 14.11 27.75
C GLN A 93 22.12 15.45 27.02
N LEU A 94 21.69 16.48 27.75
CA LEU A 94 21.46 17.82 27.21
C LEU A 94 22.77 18.46 26.71
N GLU A 95 23.84 18.36 27.49
CA GLU A 95 25.16 18.86 27.09
C GLU A 95 25.67 18.15 25.82
N GLN A 96 25.51 16.83 25.71
CA GLN A 96 25.88 16.10 24.49
C GLN A 96 25.03 16.51 23.29
N LEU A 97 23.73 16.75 23.49
CA LEU A 97 22.83 17.19 22.42
C LEU A 97 23.21 18.58 21.88
N GLU A 98 23.56 19.51 22.77
CA GLU A 98 24.04 20.84 22.40
C GLU A 98 25.34 20.76 21.59
N LYS A 99 26.35 20.04 22.10
CA LYS A 99 27.62 19.81 21.40
C LYS A 99 27.41 19.17 20.03
N PHE A 100 26.51 18.19 19.93
CA PHE A 100 26.19 17.56 18.66
C PHE A 100 25.52 18.54 17.69
N SER A 101 24.63 19.41 18.17
CA SER A 101 24.00 20.46 17.37
C SER A 101 25.02 21.45 16.80
N GLU A 102 25.97 21.90 17.62
CA GLU A 102 27.07 22.76 17.19
C GLU A 102 27.97 22.07 16.16
N PHE A 103 28.33 20.81 16.43
CA PHE A 103 29.11 20.00 15.49
C PHE A 103 28.40 19.84 14.15
N ARG A 104 27.10 19.57 14.13
CA ARG A 104 26.28 19.52 12.90
C ARG A 104 26.32 20.85 12.13
N LYS A 105 26.22 21.99 12.83
CA LYS A 105 26.32 23.32 12.20
C LYS A 105 27.71 23.56 11.63
N PHE A 106 28.76 23.05 12.27
CA PHE A 106 30.15 23.18 11.82
C PHE A 106 30.44 22.35 10.56
N ILE A 107 29.87 21.14 10.43
CA ILE A 107 30.10 20.28 9.25
C ILE A 107 29.26 20.66 8.03
N THR A 108 28.06 21.22 8.22
CA THR A 108 27.12 21.57 7.13
C THR A 108 27.72 22.46 6.03
N PRO A 109 28.57 23.47 6.31
CA PRO A 109 29.22 24.29 5.29
C PRO A 109 30.27 23.56 4.43
N SER A 110 30.67 22.34 4.80
CA SER A 110 31.80 21.61 4.21
C SER A 110 31.43 20.35 3.43
N VAL A 111 30.14 20.04 3.30
CA VAL A 111 29.69 19.00 2.36
C VAL A 111 29.69 19.64 0.97
N PRO A 112 30.63 19.31 0.06
CA PRO A 112 30.49 19.71 -1.32
C PRO A 112 29.17 19.12 -1.81
N GLU A 113 28.28 19.97 -2.32
CA GLU A 113 27.07 19.53 -2.99
C GLU A 113 27.46 18.43 -3.99
N THR A 114 27.04 17.19 -3.74
CA THR A 114 27.09 16.18 -4.78
C THR A 114 26.21 16.69 -5.92
N PRO A 115 26.63 16.54 -7.19
CA PRO A 115 25.87 17.04 -8.36
C PRO A 115 24.42 16.54 -8.43
N ASP A 116 24.10 15.49 -7.67
CA ASP A 116 22.77 14.93 -7.55
C ASP A 116 22.13 15.47 -6.27
N GLY A 117 21.26 16.46 -6.43
CA GLY A 117 20.62 17.26 -5.38
C GLY A 117 19.62 16.52 -4.49
N GLU A 118 20.02 15.41 -3.87
CA GLU A 118 19.26 14.80 -2.79
C GLU A 118 19.59 15.51 -1.48
N LYS A 119 18.76 16.51 -1.16
CA LYS A 119 18.73 17.12 0.16
C LYS A 119 18.51 16.01 1.19
N LEU A 120 19.47 15.82 2.11
CA LEU A 120 19.29 15.06 3.34
C LEU A 120 18.33 15.81 4.27
N GLN A 121 17.06 15.86 3.88
CA GLN A 121 15.96 16.25 4.73
C GLN A 121 15.48 14.97 5.41
N ASN A 122 15.30 15.05 6.73
CA ASN A 122 14.64 14.07 7.59
C ASN A 122 15.58 13.08 8.30
N PHE A 123 16.11 13.54 9.44
CA PHE A 123 16.48 12.66 10.56
C PHE A 123 15.75 13.07 11.85
N HIS A 124 14.61 13.76 11.75
CA HIS A 124 13.93 14.32 12.92
C HIS A 124 12.41 14.28 12.79
N LYS A 125 11.85 13.11 12.44
CA LYS A 125 10.39 12.91 12.46
C LYS A 125 9.87 11.65 13.16
N ASP A 126 10.72 10.73 13.64
CA ASP A 126 10.23 9.48 14.23
C ASP A 126 10.50 9.36 15.74
N LEU A 127 10.16 10.40 16.50
CA LEU A 127 9.94 10.29 17.95
C LEU A 127 8.69 11.10 18.33
N ASN A 128 7.53 10.47 18.17
CA ASN A 128 6.33 10.62 19.00
C ASN A 128 5.32 9.52 18.67
#